data_AF-A0A7V3UF42-F1
#
_entry.id   AF-A0A7V3UF42-F1
#
_cell.length_a   1.000
_cell.length_b   1.000
_cell.length_c   1.000
_cell.angle_alpha   90.00
_cell.angle_beta   90.00
_cell.angle_gamma   90.00
#
_symmetry.space_group_name_H-M   'P 1'
#
loop_
_entity.id
_entity.type
_entity.pdbx_description
1 polymer ?
#
loop_
_entity_poly.entity_id
_entity_poly.type
_entity_poly.pdbx_seq_one_letter_code
_entity_poly.pdbx_strand_id
1 'polypeptide(L)'
;MMPLIWKLFRPLCLFQIIAAAIPCASALFSAFISGFSLYYIFESFAFFMVMMLANLGINLVYNNYPDQPVVDRQKKRFNWLFLINLLLLVFLFAHVFAEYSHLKALMELTGSFSKLPALVWLSFGLYVLILIFELIILYGLYELRLLLYYNFSKKEFEFEKKIAKNTFTPFLLCGYLLI
;
A
#
# COMPACT_ATOMS: atom_id res chain seq x y z
N MET A 1 1.23 -9.12 21.53
CA MET A 1 -0.13 -8.88 21.03
C MET A 1 -0.05 -8.03 19.78
N MET A 2 -0.66 -8.45 18.67
CA MET A 2 -0.66 -7.68 17.43
C MET A 2 -1.44 -6.36 17.64
N PRO A 3 -0.86 -5.18 17.34
CA PRO A 3 -1.57 -3.91 17.42
C PRO A 3 -2.84 -3.94 16.57
N LEU A 4 -3.92 -3.31 17.06
CA LEU A 4 -5.23 -3.29 16.42
C LEU A 4 -5.17 -2.82 14.95
N ILE A 5 -4.27 -1.88 14.66
CA ILE A 5 -4.02 -1.30 13.33
C ILE A 5 -3.73 -2.41 12.29
N TRP A 6 -2.89 -3.39 12.62
CA TRP A 6 -2.50 -4.46 11.70
C TRP A 6 -3.59 -5.50 11.49
N LYS A 7 -4.50 -5.65 12.45
CA LYS A 7 -5.69 -6.51 12.30
C LYS A 7 -6.69 -5.88 11.33
N LEU A 8 -6.85 -4.56 11.37
CA LEU A 8 -7.75 -3.81 10.49
C LEU A 8 -7.18 -3.59 9.09
N PHE A 9 -5.84 -3.57 8.94
CA PHE A 9 -5.19 -3.38 7.65
C PHE A 9 -5.52 -4.49 6.63
N ARG A 10 -5.63 -5.74 7.07
CA ARG A 10 -5.94 -6.89 6.20
C ARG A 10 -7.30 -6.80 5.53
N PRO A 11 -8.43 -6.64 6.27
CA PRO A 11 -9.73 -6.50 5.64
C PRO A 11 -9.79 -5.25 4.76
N LEU A 12 -9.14 -4.15 5.13
CA LEU A 12 -9.06 -2.95 4.28
C LEU A 12 -8.40 -3.23 2.93
N CYS A 13 -7.27 -3.94 2.90
CA CYS A 13 -6.64 -4.34 1.63
C CYS A 13 -7.53 -5.28 0.82
N LEU A 14 -8.28 -6.17 1.47
CA LEU A 14 -9.22 -7.05 0.78
C LEU A 14 -10.39 -6.27 0.16
N PHE A 15 -10.92 -5.28 0.88
CA PHE A 15 -11.93 -4.36 0.33
C PHE A 15 -11.36 -3.54 -0.84
N GLN A 16 -10.12 -3.07 -0.77
CA GLN A 16 -9.46 -2.38 -1.88
C GLN A 16 -9.36 -3.25 -3.14
N ILE A 17 -9.01 -4.53 -2.99
CA ILE A 17 -8.96 -5.47 -4.12
C ILE A 17 -10.34 -5.58 -4.77
N ILE A 18 -11.40 -5.77 -3.99
CA ILE A 18 -12.77 -5.87 -4.50
C ILE A 18 -13.20 -4.57 -5.17
N ALA A 19 -12.93 -3.42 -4.53
CA ALA A 19 -13.30 -2.11 -5.05
C ALA A 19 -12.59 -1.82 -6.39
N ALA A 20 -11.29 -2.11 -6.50
CA ALA A 20 -10.51 -1.91 -7.71
C ALA A 20 -10.79 -2.96 -8.82
N ALA A 21 -11.30 -4.14 -8.47
CA ALA A 21 -11.70 -5.15 -9.45
C ALA A 21 -12.86 -4.70 -10.34
N ILE A 22 -13.81 -3.93 -9.79
CA ILE A 22 -14.97 -3.41 -10.51
C ILE A 22 -14.57 -2.50 -11.69
N PRO A 23 -13.82 -1.40 -11.50
CA PRO A 23 -13.39 -0.54 -12.60
C PRO A 23 -12.38 -1.23 -13.52
N CYS A 24 -11.55 -2.15 -13.01
CA CYS A 24 -10.68 -2.97 -13.85
C CYS A 24 -11.49 -3.83 -14.83
N ALA A 25 -12.53 -4.51 -14.36
CA ALA A 25 -13.41 -5.33 -15.20
C ALA A 25 -14.22 -4.46 -16.17
N SER A 26 -14.71 -3.30 -15.70
CA SER A 26 -15.41 -2.33 -16.54
C SER A 26 -14.53 -1.85 -17.70
N ALA A 27 -13.30 -1.44 -17.43
CA ALA A 27 -12.35 -0.98 -18.46
C ALA A 27 -12.03 -2.09 -19.47
N LEU A 28 -11.82 -3.34 -19.01
CA LEU A 28 -11.63 -4.48 -19.91
C LEU A 28 -12.85 -4.70 -20.81
N PHE A 29 -14.05 -4.70 -20.23
CA PHE A 29 -15.28 -4.89 -20.98
C PHE A 29 -15.50 -3.77 -22.02
N SER A 30 -15.22 -2.52 -21.64
CA SER A 30 -15.23 -1.37 -22.56
C SER A 30 -14.23 -1.52 -23.70
N ALA A 31 -13.02 -2.05 -23.43
CA ALA A 31 -12.04 -2.33 -24.48
C ALA A 31 -12.53 -3.41 -25.47
N PHE A 32 -13.31 -4.39 -25.00
CA PHE A 32 -13.89 -5.43 -25.86
C PHE A 32 -15.06 -4.91 -26.72
N ILE A 33 -15.93 -4.06 -26.16
CA ILE A 33 -17.11 -3.56 -26.87
C ILE A 33 -16.77 -2.39 -27.80
N SER A 34 -16.10 -1.37 -27.27
CA SER A 34 -15.85 -0.11 -27.98
C SER A 34 -14.61 -0.17 -28.88
N GLY A 35 -13.92 -1.32 -28.90
CA GLY A 35 -12.68 -1.53 -29.62
C GLY A 35 -11.42 -1.26 -28.78
N PHE A 36 -10.29 -1.75 -29.29
CA PHE A 36 -8.99 -1.65 -28.62
C PHE A 36 -8.46 -0.20 -28.63
N SER A 37 -8.92 0.60 -27.67
CA SER A 37 -8.33 1.90 -27.34
C SER A 37 -7.23 1.71 -26.29
N LEU A 38 -6.08 2.37 -26.51
CA LEU A 38 -4.98 2.39 -25.55
C LEU A 38 -5.42 2.92 -24.18
N TYR A 39 -6.38 3.85 -24.16
CA TYR A 39 -6.92 4.41 -22.93
C TYR A 39 -7.44 3.32 -21.97
N TYR A 40 -8.33 2.44 -22.46
CA TYR A 40 -8.92 1.39 -21.63
C TYR A 40 -7.90 0.34 -21.17
N ILE A 41 -6.85 0.10 -21.98
CA ILE A 41 -5.76 -0.80 -21.62
C ILE A 41 -4.95 -0.22 -20.46
N PHE A 42 -4.56 1.06 -20.55
CA PHE A 42 -3.82 1.74 -19.49
C PHE A 42 -4.64 1.86 -18.20
N GLU A 43 -5.92 2.16 -18.33
CA GLU A 43 -6.86 2.22 -17.20
C GLU A 43 -6.98 0.87 -16.49
N SER A 44 -7.25 -0.21 -17.24
CA SER A 44 -7.29 -1.56 -16.68
C SER A 44 -5.98 -1.95 -16.02
N PHE A 45 -4.84 -1.65 -16.66
CA PHE A 45 -3.52 -1.92 -16.11
C PHE A 45 -3.27 -1.16 -14.80
N ALA A 46 -3.67 0.10 -14.71
CA ALA A 46 -3.51 0.88 -13.49
C ALA A 46 -4.35 0.32 -12.33
N PHE A 47 -5.62 -0.02 -12.56
CA PHE A 47 -6.44 -0.66 -11.52
C PHE A 47 -5.95 -2.06 -11.15
N PHE A 48 -5.39 -2.80 -12.11
CA PHE A 48 -4.72 -4.07 -11.82
C PHE A 48 -3.50 -3.88 -10.91
N MET A 49 -2.70 -2.84 -11.13
CA MET A 49 -1.57 -2.50 -10.28
C MET A 49 -2.01 -2.13 -8.86
N VAL A 50 -3.12 -1.40 -8.70
CA VAL A 50 -3.74 -1.13 -7.38
C VAL A 50 -4.09 -2.43 -6.65
N MET A 51 -4.75 -3.38 -7.34
CA MET A 51 -5.07 -4.69 -6.75
C MET A 51 -3.81 -5.47 -6.34
N MET A 52 -2.80 -5.49 -7.22
CA MET A 52 -1.54 -6.17 -6.94
C MET A 52 -0.82 -5.56 -5.73
N LEU A 53 -0.87 -4.25 -5.59
CA LEU A 53 -0.25 -3.56 -4.46
C LEU A 53 -0.97 -3.88 -3.14
N ALA A 54 -2.30 -3.88 -3.13
CA ALA A 54 -3.09 -4.28 -1.96
C ALA A 54 -2.81 -5.74 -1.55
N ASN A 55 -2.74 -6.66 -2.53
CA ASN A 55 -2.37 -8.05 -2.29
C ASN A 55 -0.95 -8.19 -1.72
N LEU A 56 -0.02 -7.38 -2.23
CA LEU A 56 1.34 -7.36 -1.70
C LEU A 56 1.37 -6.82 -0.26
N GLY A 57 0.58 -5.79 0.05
CA GLY A 57 0.40 -5.29 1.41
C GLY A 57 -0.01 -6.39 2.39
N ILE A 58 -0.98 -7.24 2.01
CA ILE A 58 -1.41 -8.40 2.81
C ILE A 58 -0.24 -9.39 3.02
N ASN A 59 0.43 -9.77 1.94
CA ASN A 59 1.55 -10.70 1.99
C ASN A 59 2.71 -10.18 2.84
N LEU A 60 2.94 -8.88 2.81
CA LEU A 60 4.03 -8.24 3.54
C LEU A 60 3.76 -8.22 5.04
N VAL A 61 2.52 -7.94 5.44
CA VAL A 61 2.05 -8.06 6.85
C VAL A 61 2.04 -9.52 7.32
N TYR A 62 1.77 -10.48 6.45
CA TYR A 62 1.80 -11.90 6.80
C TYR A 62 3.23 -12.43 7.01
N ASN A 63 4.16 -12.07 6.13
CA ASN A 63 5.51 -12.65 6.11
C ASN A 63 6.54 -11.93 7.00
N ASN A 64 6.44 -10.61 7.19
CA ASN A 64 7.49 -9.83 7.86
C ASN A 64 7.15 -9.38 9.29
N TYR A 65 5.95 -9.71 9.78
CA TYR A 65 5.53 -9.34 11.13
C TYR A 65 5.58 -10.58 12.07
N PRO A 66 6.15 -10.50 13.29
CA PRO A 66 6.81 -9.37 13.94
C PRO A 66 8.36 -9.44 13.98
N ASP A 67 8.99 -10.58 13.71
CA ASP A 67 10.33 -10.84 14.27
C ASP A 67 11.45 -11.02 13.24
N GLN A 68 11.14 -11.11 11.94
CA GLN A 68 12.15 -11.37 10.92
C GLN A 68 12.79 -10.06 10.44
N PRO A 69 14.12 -9.90 10.57
CA PRO A 69 14.82 -8.74 10.02
C PRO A 69 14.72 -8.77 8.49
N VAL A 70 14.23 -7.67 7.92
CA VAL A 70 14.11 -7.47 6.47
C VAL A 70 15.48 -7.39 5.79
N VAL A 71 15.85 -8.44 5.05
CA VAL A 71 17.14 -8.57 4.34
C VAL A 71 17.36 -7.39 3.39
N ASP A 72 18.60 -6.95 3.13
CA ASP A 72 18.89 -5.77 2.29
C ASP A 72 18.23 -5.78 0.90
N ARG A 73 18.02 -6.97 0.31
CA ARG A 73 17.27 -7.11 -0.96
C ARG A 73 15.80 -6.71 -0.83
N GLN A 74 15.19 -6.92 0.34
CA GLN A 74 13.81 -6.55 0.61
C GLN A 74 13.66 -5.04 0.82
N LYS A 75 14.69 -4.33 1.34
CA LYS A 75 14.68 -2.85 1.45
C LYS A 75 14.52 -2.18 0.09
N LYS A 76 15.23 -2.64 -0.95
CA LYS A 76 15.12 -2.11 -2.31
C LYS A 76 13.73 -2.32 -2.90
N ARG A 77 13.16 -3.52 -2.72
CA ARG A 77 11.78 -3.82 -3.16
C ARG A 77 10.75 -2.95 -2.44
N PHE A 78 10.94 -2.72 -1.15
CA PHE A 78 10.07 -1.85 -0.36
C PHE A 78 10.05 -0.41 -0.86
N ASN A 79 11.21 0.15 -1.20
CA ASN A 79 11.28 1.51 -1.75
C ASN A 79 10.60 1.64 -3.11
N TRP A 80 10.74 0.62 -3.97
CA TRP A 80 10.03 0.55 -5.25
C TRP A 80 8.51 0.46 -5.07
N LEU A 81 8.04 -0.31 -4.09
CA LEU A 81 6.61 -0.42 -3.79
C LEU A 81 6.02 0.91 -3.32
N PHE A 82 6.76 1.62 -2.47
CA PHE A 82 6.37 2.96 -2.03
C PHE A 82 6.28 3.94 -3.22
N LEU A 83 7.25 3.90 -4.14
CA LEU A 83 7.24 4.73 -5.34
C LEU A 83 6.07 4.40 -6.28
N ILE A 84 5.80 3.10 -6.48
CA ILE A 84 4.66 2.65 -7.31
C ILE A 84 3.34 3.08 -6.68
N ASN A 85 3.18 2.93 -5.36
CA ASN A 85 1.99 3.43 -4.65
C ASN A 85 1.78 4.92 -4.91
N LEU A 86 2.82 5.73 -4.72
CA LEU A 86 2.75 7.18 -4.94
C LEU A 86 2.34 7.51 -6.39
N LEU A 87 2.86 6.77 -7.38
CA LEU A 87 2.48 6.96 -8.78
C LEU A 87 1.01 6.61 -9.03
N LEU A 88 0.53 5.49 -8.47
CA LEU A 88 -0.88 5.08 -8.56
C LEU A 88 -1.81 6.09 -7.87
N LEU A 89 -1.35 6.70 -6.77
CA LEU A 89 -2.08 7.72 -6.05
C LEU A 89 -2.29 8.97 -6.92
N VAL A 90 -1.23 9.44 -7.59
CA VAL A 90 -1.34 10.56 -8.56
C VAL A 90 -2.31 10.21 -9.69
N PHE A 91 -2.23 8.99 -10.22
CA PHE A 91 -3.16 8.50 -11.24
C PHE A 91 -4.62 8.51 -10.74
N LEU A 92 -4.88 7.98 -9.54
CA LEU A 92 -6.22 7.95 -8.94
C LEU A 92 -6.77 9.36 -8.68
N PHE A 93 -5.93 10.29 -8.23
CA PHE A 93 -6.32 11.70 -8.11
C PHE A 93 -6.75 12.27 -9.46
N ALA A 94 -5.93 12.09 -10.50
CA ALA A 94 -6.26 12.55 -11.84
C ALA A 94 -7.60 11.97 -12.32
N HIS A 95 -7.85 10.69 -12.05
CA HIS A 95 -9.08 10.02 -12.42
C HIS A 95 -10.30 10.55 -11.66
N VAL A 96 -10.19 10.76 -10.34
CA VAL A 96 -11.26 11.40 -9.52
C VAL A 96 -11.58 12.80 -10.03
N PHE A 97 -10.56 13.60 -10.40
CA PHE A 97 -10.78 14.92 -10.99
C PHE A 97 -11.44 14.87 -12.37
N ALA A 98 -11.05 13.91 -13.22
CA ALA A 98 -11.66 13.71 -14.53
C ALA A 98 -13.16 13.35 -14.38
N GLU A 99 -13.48 12.43 -13.49
CA GLU A 99 -14.87 12.03 -13.19
C GLU A 99 -15.68 13.18 -12.58
N TYR A 100 -15.08 13.96 -11.68
CA TYR A 100 -15.72 15.16 -11.14
C TYR A 100 -16.02 16.19 -12.24
N SER A 101 -15.09 16.39 -13.18
CA SER A 101 -15.31 17.28 -14.33
C SER A 101 -16.43 16.76 -15.23
N HIS A 102 -16.50 15.45 -15.45
CA HIS A 102 -17.55 14.84 -16.25
C HIS A 102 -18.92 14.97 -15.57
N LEU A 103 -19.00 14.71 -14.27
CA LEU A 103 -20.17 14.97 -13.44
C LEU A 103 -20.65 16.40 -13.56
N LYS A 104 -19.73 17.37 -13.46
CA LYS A 104 -20.05 18.79 -13.58
C LYS A 104 -20.65 19.12 -14.96
N ALA A 105 -20.09 18.58 -16.04
CA ALA A 105 -20.63 18.77 -17.38
C ALA A 105 -22.04 18.16 -17.52
N LEU A 106 -22.29 16.99 -16.95
CA LEU A 106 -23.62 16.36 -16.96
C LEU A 106 -24.65 17.16 -16.14
N MET A 107 -24.24 17.79 -15.04
CA MET A 107 -25.09 18.68 -14.24
C MET A 107 -25.50 19.91 -15.03
N GLU A 108 -24.57 20.53 -15.77
CA GLU A 108 -24.85 21.69 -16.61
C GLU A 108 -25.88 21.37 -17.70
N LEU A 109 -25.86 20.14 -18.23
CA LEU A 109 -26.83 19.66 -19.23
C LEU A 109 -28.20 19.30 -18.63
N THR A 110 -28.25 18.76 -17.41
CA THR A 110 -29.50 18.27 -16.79
C THR A 110 -30.20 19.31 -15.91
N GLY A 111 -29.50 20.38 -15.53
CA GLY A 111 -30.03 21.51 -14.76
C GLY A 111 -30.30 21.22 -13.27
N SER A 112 -30.00 20.01 -12.77
CA SER A 112 -30.10 19.69 -11.33
C SER A 112 -29.33 18.42 -10.94
N PHE A 113 -28.68 18.44 -9.78
CA PHE A 113 -27.96 17.30 -9.19
C PHE A 113 -28.83 16.07 -8.94
N SER A 114 -30.11 16.26 -8.61
CA SER A 114 -31.03 15.17 -8.25
C SER A 114 -31.53 14.35 -9.44
N LYS A 115 -31.29 14.82 -10.67
CA LYS A 115 -31.71 14.15 -11.90
C LYS A 115 -30.67 13.18 -12.46
N LEU A 116 -29.45 13.19 -11.91
CA LEU A 116 -28.39 12.29 -12.36
C LEU A 116 -28.71 10.85 -11.96
N PRO A 117 -28.43 9.86 -12.83
CA PRO A 117 -28.60 8.45 -12.48
C PRO A 117 -27.75 8.08 -11.26
N ALA A 118 -28.32 7.32 -10.33
CA ALA A 118 -27.63 6.86 -9.13
C ALA A 118 -26.32 6.10 -9.43
N LEU A 119 -26.25 5.46 -10.59
CA LEU A 119 -25.05 4.75 -11.06
C LEU A 119 -23.84 5.68 -11.21
N VAL A 120 -24.05 6.93 -11.65
CA VAL A 120 -22.96 7.90 -11.84
C VAL A 120 -22.37 8.31 -10.49
N TRP A 121 -23.24 8.56 -9.50
CA TRP A 121 -22.82 8.83 -8.13
C TRP A 121 -22.09 7.66 -7.48
N LEU A 122 -22.57 6.44 -7.73
CA LEU A 122 -21.94 5.22 -7.23
C LEU A 122 -20.54 5.04 -7.83
N SER A 123 -20.39 5.26 -9.14
CA SER A 123 -19.09 5.16 -9.83
C SER A 123 -18.09 6.19 -9.29
N PHE A 124 -18.49 7.45 -9.17
CA PHE A 124 -17.65 8.49 -8.57
C PHE A 124 -17.27 8.17 -7.12
N GLY A 125 -18.24 7.76 -6.30
CA GLY A 125 -18.01 7.37 -4.91
C GLY A 125 -17.04 6.19 -4.78
N LEU A 126 -17.09 5.24 -5.72
CA LEU A 126 -16.18 4.11 -5.77
C LEU A 126 -14.74 4.55 -6.05
N TYR A 127 -14.49 5.47 -7.00
CA TYR A 127 -13.15 6.00 -7.24
C TYR A 127 -12.58 6.77 -6.05
N VAL A 128 -13.42 7.59 -5.40
CA VAL A 128 -13.03 8.30 -4.17
C VAL A 128 -12.68 7.30 -3.06
N LEU A 129 -13.45 6.22 -2.92
CA LEU A 129 -13.21 5.18 -1.92
C LEU A 129 -11.89 4.42 -2.20
N ILE A 130 -11.61 4.08 -3.46
CA ILE A 130 -10.32 3.47 -3.86
C ILE A 130 -9.16 4.40 -3.51
N LEU A 131 -9.29 5.71 -3.76
CA LEU A 131 -8.28 6.71 -3.43
C LEU A 131 -8.02 6.80 -1.92
N ILE A 132 -9.08 6.80 -1.10
CA ILE A 132 -8.97 6.81 0.37
C ILE A 132 -8.25 5.55 0.86
N PHE A 133 -8.61 4.38 0.34
CA PHE A 133 -7.95 3.13 0.71
C PHE A 133 -6.49 3.11 0.26
N GLU A 134 -6.16 3.68 -0.90
CA GLU A 134 -4.77 3.78 -1.37
C GLU A 134 -3.92 4.65 -0.43
N LEU A 135 -4.46 5.76 0.05
CA LEU A 135 -3.83 6.60 1.09
C LEU A 135 -3.59 5.82 2.39
N ILE A 136 -4.56 5.02 2.82
CA ILE A 136 -4.43 4.19 4.02
C ILE A 136 -3.34 3.12 3.83
N ILE A 137 -3.27 2.50 2.65
CA ILE A 137 -2.20 1.54 2.31
C ILE A 137 -0.84 2.22 2.34
N LEU A 138 -0.71 3.41 1.75
CA LEU A 138 0.52 4.19 1.77
C LEU A 138 0.95 4.50 3.21
N TYR A 139 0.02 4.94 4.06
CA TYR A 139 0.28 5.19 5.48
C TYR A 139 0.72 3.91 6.21
N GLY A 140 0.06 2.78 5.98
CA GLY A 140 0.43 1.49 6.56
C GLY A 140 1.83 1.04 6.14
N LEU A 141 2.21 1.25 4.87
CA LEU A 141 3.57 0.98 4.39
C LEU A 141 4.60 1.92 5.06
N TYR A 142 4.27 3.20 5.22
CA TYR A 142 5.16 4.14 5.91
C TYR A 142 5.42 3.74 7.38
N GLU A 143 4.37 3.42 8.14
CA GLU A 143 4.47 2.94 9.51
C GLU A 143 5.31 1.65 9.60
N LEU A 144 5.11 0.71 8.68
CA LEU A 144 5.90 -0.50 8.67
C LEU A 144 7.38 -0.22 8.45
N ARG A 145 7.72 0.75 7.59
CA ARG A 145 9.10 1.16 7.36
C ARG A 145 9.77 1.68 8.64
N LEU A 146 9.05 2.48 9.41
CA LEU A 146 9.53 3.01 10.68
C LEU A 146 9.74 1.89 11.70
N LEU A 147 8.77 0.98 11.83
CA LEU A 147 8.89 -0.17 12.74
C LEU A 147 10.07 -1.08 12.39
N LEU A 148 10.30 -1.32 11.10
CA LEU A 148 11.45 -2.09 10.64
C LEU A 148 12.75 -1.38 11.02
N TYR A 149 12.87 -0.07 10.74
CA TYR A 149 14.05 0.71 11.09
C TYR A 149 14.35 0.65 12.59
N TYR A 150 13.33 0.81 13.43
CA TYR A 150 13.47 0.73 14.89
C TYR A 150 13.90 -0.66 15.37
N ASN A 151 13.31 -1.73 14.84
CA ASN A 151 13.68 -3.09 15.20
C ASN A 151 15.09 -3.46 14.75
N PHE A 152 15.55 -2.92 13.62
CA PHE A 152 16.93 -3.09 13.16
C PHE A 152 17.94 -2.41 14.08
N SER A 153 17.74 -1.13 14.39
CA SER A 153 18.67 -0.40 15.25
C SER A 153 18.77 -1.07 16.63
N LYS A 154 17.63 -1.49 17.19
CA LYS A 154 17.60 -2.20 18.48
C LYS A 154 18.41 -3.51 18.44
N LYS A 155 18.31 -4.30 17.37
CA LYS A 155 19.06 -5.55 17.23
C LYS A 155 20.56 -5.30 17.11
N GLU A 156 21.01 -4.30 16.35
CA GLU A 156 22.43 -3.93 16.27
C GLU A 156 23.00 -3.59 17.65
N PHE A 157 22.30 -2.79 18.46
CA PHE A 157 22.72 -2.47 19.82
C PHE A 157 22.80 -3.70 20.74
N GLU A 158 21.88 -4.66 20.60
CA GLU A 158 21.94 -5.91 21.37
C GLU A 158 23.15 -6.78 20.97
N PHE A 159 23.49 -6.83 19.69
CA PHE A 159 24.71 -7.51 19.21
C PHE A 159 25.98 -6.84 19.75
N GLU A 160 26.09 -5.51 19.66
CA GLU A 160 27.24 -4.78 20.19
C GLU A 160 27.39 -4.99 21.70
N LYS A 161 26.28 -4.93 22.45
CA LYS A 161 26.29 -5.18 23.90
C LYS A 161 26.71 -6.61 24.23
N LYS A 162 26.32 -7.60 23.42
CA LYS A 162 26.71 -9.01 23.57
C LYS A 162 28.19 -9.22 23.23
N ILE A 163 28.69 -8.58 22.19
CA ILE A 163 30.13 -8.59 21.85
C ILE A 163 30.93 -7.95 22.97
N ALA A 164 30.58 -6.74 23.41
CA ALA A 164 31.24 -6.07 24.52
C ALA A 164 31.27 -6.97 25.78
N LYS A 165 30.14 -7.59 26.14
CA LYS A 165 30.09 -8.52 27.28
C LYS A 165 31.01 -9.73 27.09
N ASN A 166 31.03 -10.35 25.91
CA ASN A 166 31.87 -11.51 25.61
C ASN A 166 33.36 -11.17 25.47
N THR A 167 33.71 -9.95 25.05
CA THR A 167 35.12 -9.50 24.95
C THR A 167 35.70 -9.15 26.33
N PHE A 168 34.89 -8.66 27.27
CA PHE A 168 35.33 -8.37 28.64
C PHE A 168 35.38 -9.59 29.57
N THR A 169 34.62 -10.65 29.31
CA THR A 169 34.65 -11.89 30.12
C THR A 169 36.00 -12.64 30.12
N PRO A 170 36.74 -12.81 29.01
CA PRO A 170 38.05 -13.50 29.05
C PRO A 170 39.14 -12.68 29.74
N PHE A 171 39.05 -11.33 29.74
CA PHE A 171 40.02 -10.48 30.43
C PHE A 171 39.91 -10.58 31.96
N LEU A 172 38.70 -10.71 32.50
CA LEU A 172 38.46 -10.92 33.93
C LEU A 172 38.90 -12.32 34.42
N LEU A 173 38.78 -13.34 33.57
CA LEU A 173 39.22 -14.71 33.89
C LEU A 173 40.75 -14.86 33.88
N CYS A 174 41.48 -14.05 33.09
CA CYS A 174 42.94 -14.08 33.06
C CYS A 174 43.57 -13.35 34.27
N GLY A 175 42.89 -12.34 34.84
CA GLY A 175 43.36 -11.64 36.04
C GLY A 175 43.27 -12.44 37.34
N TYR A 176 42.42 -13.48 37.40
CA TYR A 176 42.25 -14.35 38.57
C TYR A 176 43.18 -15.57 38.60
N LEU A 177 43.93 -15.83 37.52
CA LEU A 177 44.91 -16.93 37.42
C LEU A 177 46.36 -16.47 37.72
N LEU A 178 46.54 -15.20 38.07
CA LEU A 178 47.83 -14.56 38.36
C LEU A 178 47.98 -14.12 39.83
N ILE A 179 47.08 -14.57 40.72
CA ILE A 179 47.15 -14.41 42.19
C ILE A 179 47.17 -15.80 42.79
#